data_AF-A0A8C7K0K6-F1
#
_entry.id   AF-A0A8C7K0K6-F1
#
_cell.length_a   1.000
_cell.length_b   1.000
_cell.length_c   1.000
_cell.angle_alpha   90.00
_cell.angle_beta   90.00
_cell.angle_gamma   90.00
#
_symmetry.space_group_name_H-M   'P 1'
#
loop_
_entity.id
_entity.type
_entity.pdbx_description
1 polymer ?
#
loop_
_entity_poly.entity_id
_entity_poly.type
_entity_poly.pdbx_seq_one_letter_code
_entity_poly.pdbx_strand_id
1 'polypeptide(L)'
;MVTIILGLGLGLGLQLEDCRNKVVPTTSCKNRCYEPFDDETPGCRCDTQCVINNNCCYDFQEICFQPTQQWECTKLRCGETRLAESRCHCSDDCLGAGDCCTNFKHVCQGETEWVADDCVDLASPKCPANFKLQPLLLISLDGLRAEYQQTWSSLIPVLDKLRTCGTSAPYMQPVFPSITFPNHYTIATGMYSESHGLVDNKMYDPVFNASFSLSNDEKSNPRWYFGQPIWHTASYQGLRAGTYFWPGSDVKINGSFPDINLDYNGKIPFEERVFTLLKWLQLPDNERPDFFTLYLEEPDKSGHSFGPVSGGLIEALTGVDKVIGQLMNGLKQLNLHQCLNIIIVADHGRRLINQKNQMYLPFPSTNLTSGQQMDLFPIDLVLIDQKYVVFLGFQCKKNGQKVKPYLKNHLPKRFHYANSRRIEDVSVIVNPGWLFERYRFKKLHPAL
;
A
#
# COMPACT_ATOMS: atom_id res chain seq x y z
N MET A 1 5.82 -54.42 40.31
CA MET A 1 6.89 -54.82 41.25
C MET A 1 8.13 -54.06 40.84
N VAL A 2 8.41 -52.96 41.53
CA VAL A 2 9.61 -52.13 41.37
C VAL A 2 10.10 -51.85 42.79
N THR A 3 11.32 -52.30 43.08
CA THR A 3 11.91 -52.30 44.42
C THR A 3 12.65 -50.96 44.62
N ILE A 4 12.29 -50.23 45.68
CA ILE A 4 12.97 -48.99 46.10
C ILE A 4 14.09 -49.38 47.07
N ILE A 5 15.32 -48.98 46.78
CA ILE A 5 16.48 -49.09 47.67
C ILE A 5 16.80 -47.69 48.18
N LEU A 6 16.57 -47.45 49.48
CA LEU A 6 16.96 -46.23 50.18
C LEU A 6 18.39 -46.38 50.72
N GLY A 7 19.34 -45.73 50.06
CA GLY A 7 20.71 -45.59 50.56
C GLY A 7 20.84 -44.37 51.47
N LEU A 8 21.11 -44.60 52.75
CA LEU A 8 21.51 -43.58 53.72
C LEU A 8 23.00 -43.26 53.53
N GLY A 9 23.29 -42.18 52.82
CA GLY A 9 24.62 -41.58 52.74
C GLY A 9 24.77 -40.45 53.75
N LEU A 10 25.51 -40.73 54.84
CA LEU A 10 26.04 -39.71 55.76
C LEU A 10 27.07 -38.84 55.01
N GLY A 11 26.61 -37.69 54.51
CA GLY A 11 27.46 -36.64 53.97
C GLY A 11 27.79 -35.62 55.04
N LEU A 12 29.06 -35.60 55.45
CA LEU A 12 29.67 -34.65 56.38
C LEU A 12 29.27 -33.20 56.09
N GLY A 13 28.91 -32.48 57.16
CA GLY A 13 28.82 -31.04 57.14
C GLY A 13 30.17 -30.42 56.79
N LEU A 14 30.28 -29.89 55.58
CA LEU A 14 31.18 -28.81 55.26
C LEU A 14 30.31 -27.56 55.10
N GLN A 15 30.34 -26.70 56.13
CA GLN A 15 29.98 -25.30 56.00
C GLN A 15 30.91 -24.68 54.96
N LEU A 16 30.47 -24.61 53.70
CA LEU A 16 30.95 -23.61 52.76
C LEU A 16 30.20 -22.32 53.07
N GLU A 17 30.69 -21.60 54.08
CA GLU A 17 30.47 -20.15 54.22
C GLU A 17 31.25 -19.40 53.13
N ASP A 18 30.90 -19.66 51.86
CA ASP A 18 31.45 -18.90 50.73
C ASP A 18 30.40 -18.77 49.62
N CYS A 19 29.33 -18.05 49.94
CA CYS A 19 28.35 -17.48 49.02
C CYS A 19 27.83 -16.16 49.61
N ARG A 20 28.72 -15.30 50.11
CA ARG A 20 28.38 -13.89 50.34
C ARG A 20 28.50 -13.18 48.99
N ASN A 21 27.36 -12.71 48.49
CA ASN A 21 27.10 -12.17 47.16
C ASN A 21 26.81 -13.22 46.09
N LYS A 22 25.63 -13.86 46.17
CA LYS A 22 25.01 -14.46 44.97
C LYS A 22 24.73 -13.32 44.00
N VAL A 23 25.64 -13.08 43.06
CA VAL A 23 25.37 -12.26 41.88
C VAL A 23 24.19 -12.93 41.18
N VAL A 24 23.05 -12.24 41.12
CA VAL A 24 21.84 -12.75 40.47
C VAL A 24 22.14 -12.80 38.98
N PRO A 25 22.06 -13.97 38.32
CA PRO A 25 22.37 -14.04 36.91
C PRO A 25 21.45 -13.14 36.10
N THR A 26 22.01 -12.43 35.12
CA THR A 26 21.19 -11.64 34.20
C THR A 26 20.47 -12.60 33.25
N THR A 27 19.14 -12.48 33.20
CA THR A 27 18.27 -13.39 32.42
C THR A 27 17.47 -12.68 31.31
N SER A 28 17.53 -11.34 31.25
CA SER A 28 16.72 -10.50 30.36
C SER A 28 17.53 -9.36 29.78
N CYS A 29 17.18 -8.95 28.56
CA CYS A 29 17.74 -7.78 27.89
C CYS A 29 17.00 -6.46 28.18
N LYS A 30 16.00 -6.47 29.06
CA LYS A 30 15.29 -5.25 29.43
C LYS A 30 16.27 -4.20 29.97
N ASN A 31 16.31 -3.04 29.31
CA ASN A 31 17.22 -1.92 29.59
C ASN A 31 18.72 -2.22 29.38
N ARG A 32 19.06 -3.27 28.65
CA ARG A 32 20.45 -3.73 28.45
C ARG A 32 20.80 -4.07 27.00
N CYS A 33 19.96 -3.64 26.05
CA CYS A 33 20.18 -3.93 24.64
C CYS A 33 21.50 -3.33 24.17
N TYR A 34 22.32 -4.18 23.55
CA TYR A 34 23.62 -3.85 22.99
C TYR A 34 24.68 -3.37 24.00
N GLU A 35 24.42 -3.53 25.30
CA GLU A 35 25.47 -3.35 26.31
C GLU A 35 26.56 -4.42 26.14
N PRO A 36 27.85 -4.07 26.35
CA PRO A 36 28.93 -5.05 26.34
C PRO A 36 28.67 -6.18 27.34
N PHE A 37 29.02 -7.41 26.96
CA PHE A 37 28.94 -8.53 27.88
C PHE A 37 29.95 -8.36 29.02
N ASP A 38 29.47 -8.58 30.24
CA ASP A 38 30.29 -8.57 31.45
C ASP A 38 30.66 -10.00 31.82
N ASP A 39 31.93 -10.37 31.61
CA ASP A 39 32.45 -11.71 31.93
C ASP A 39 32.48 -11.97 33.45
N GLU A 40 32.35 -10.94 34.30
CA GLU A 40 32.33 -11.07 35.76
C GLU A 40 30.94 -11.39 36.31
N THR A 41 29.87 -11.05 35.57
CA THR A 41 28.48 -11.31 35.94
C THR A 41 27.95 -12.52 35.17
N PRO A 42 27.67 -13.66 35.83
CA PRO A 42 27.09 -14.82 35.16
C PRO A 42 25.74 -14.45 34.50
N GLY A 43 25.52 -14.82 33.23
CA GLY A 43 24.23 -14.55 32.59
C GLY A 43 24.23 -14.69 31.08
N CYS A 44 23.10 -14.33 30.48
CA CYS A 44 22.92 -14.30 29.04
C CYS A 44 23.38 -12.96 28.43
N ARG A 45 23.61 -12.96 27.12
CA ARG A 45 24.09 -11.80 26.35
C ARG A 45 22.95 -11.02 25.69
N CYS A 46 23.18 -9.71 25.52
CA CYS A 46 22.24 -8.77 24.87
C CYS A 46 22.89 -7.94 23.75
N ASP A 47 24.12 -8.30 23.36
CA ASP A 47 24.83 -7.72 22.24
C ASP A 47 24.71 -8.60 21.00
N THR A 48 25.10 -8.07 19.83
CA THR A 48 24.96 -8.75 18.54
C THR A 48 25.71 -10.07 18.43
N GLN A 49 26.75 -10.30 19.25
CA GLN A 49 27.48 -11.57 19.25
C GLN A 49 26.72 -12.70 19.96
N CYS A 50 25.66 -12.39 20.71
CA CYS A 50 24.90 -13.42 21.42
C CYS A 50 24.29 -14.46 20.47
N VAL A 51 23.93 -14.04 19.25
CA VAL A 51 23.31 -14.91 18.23
C VAL A 51 24.34 -15.91 17.72
N ILE A 52 25.57 -15.46 17.49
CA ILE A 52 26.67 -16.31 17.04
C ILE A 52 27.08 -17.28 18.15
N ASN A 53 27.11 -16.80 19.39
CA ASN A 53 27.53 -17.58 20.55
C ASN A 53 26.40 -18.43 21.16
N ASN A 54 25.20 -18.39 20.57
CA ASN A 54 23.99 -19.09 21.02
C ASN A 54 23.70 -18.96 22.53
N ASN A 55 23.88 -17.74 23.05
CA ASN A 55 23.73 -17.42 24.48
C ASN A 55 22.99 -16.09 24.71
N CYS A 56 22.14 -15.69 23.76
CA CYS A 56 21.23 -14.55 23.94
C CYS A 56 20.28 -14.77 25.12
N CYS A 57 19.88 -13.68 25.78
CA CYS A 57 18.72 -13.74 26.66
C CYS A 57 17.47 -14.13 25.88
N TYR A 58 16.51 -14.75 26.56
CA TYR A 58 15.30 -15.29 25.93
C TYR A 58 14.47 -14.22 25.22
N ASP A 59 14.59 -12.96 25.63
CA ASP A 59 13.86 -11.80 25.15
C ASP A 59 14.69 -10.86 24.26
N PHE A 60 15.96 -11.19 23.95
CA PHE A 60 16.84 -10.36 23.11
C PHE A 60 16.19 -10.03 21.76
N GLN A 61 15.60 -11.05 21.12
CA GLN A 61 14.97 -10.89 19.82
C GLN A 61 13.80 -9.90 19.90
N GLU A 62 12.95 -9.99 20.93
CA GLU A 62 11.74 -9.17 21.06
C GLU A 62 12.02 -7.74 21.52
N ILE A 63 13.00 -7.54 22.41
CA ILE A 63 13.27 -6.24 23.05
C ILE A 63 14.37 -5.45 22.34
N CYS A 64 15.34 -6.11 21.69
CA CYS A 64 16.46 -5.43 21.06
C CYS A 64 16.36 -5.43 19.54
N PHE A 65 16.07 -6.59 18.92
CA PHE A 65 16.11 -6.72 17.47
C PHE A 65 14.80 -6.32 16.77
N GLN A 66 13.66 -6.89 17.17
CA GLN A 66 12.36 -6.63 16.54
C GLN A 66 11.96 -5.14 16.50
N PRO A 67 12.27 -4.29 17.51
CA PRO A 67 11.96 -2.86 17.43
C PRO A 67 12.57 -2.13 16.22
N THR A 68 13.68 -2.65 15.67
CA THR A 68 14.33 -2.10 14.46
C THR A 68 13.61 -2.50 13.16
N GLN A 69 12.72 -3.48 13.22
CA GLN A 69 12.03 -4.09 12.08
C GLN A 69 10.49 -3.95 12.13
N GLN A 70 9.93 -3.63 13.29
CA GLN A 70 8.48 -3.61 13.50
C GLN A 70 7.99 -2.24 13.99
N TRP A 71 6.71 -1.98 13.76
CA TRP A 71 6.05 -0.71 14.07
C TRP A 71 5.05 -0.81 15.24
N GLU A 72 5.23 -1.81 16.10
CA GLU A 72 4.26 -2.15 17.16
C GLU A 72 4.91 -2.29 18.52
N CYS A 73 4.20 -1.83 19.55
CA CYS A 73 4.46 -2.20 20.93
C CYS A 73 3.99 -3.63 21.19
N THR A 74 4.74 -4.31 22.06
CA THR A 74 4.34 -5.55 22.72
C THR A 74 4.36 -5.32 24.23
N LYS A 75 3.81 -6.26 25.01
CA LYS A 75 3.87 -6.18 26.47
C LYS A 75 5.30 -6.09 27.02
N LEU A 76 6.28 -6.65 26.30
CA LEU A 76 7.70 -6.58 26.70
C LEU A 76 8.34 -5.22 26.40
N ARG A 77 7.85 -4.51 25.38
CA ARG A 77 8.34 -3.19 24.99
C ARG A 77 7.76 -2.04 25.81
N CYS A 78 6.69 -2.25 26.56
CA CYS A 78 6.10 -1.20 27.39
C CYS A 78 7.06 -0.71 28.48
N GLY A 79 7.36 0.59 28.48
CA GLY A 79 8.36 1.19 29.35
C GLY A 79 9.80 0.80 28.97
N GLU A 80 10.05 0.54 27.68
CA GLU A 80 11.39 0.25 27.17
C GLU A 80 12.33 1.44 27.34
N THR A 81 13.62 1.15 27.50
CA THR A 81 14.66 2.15 27.23
C THR A 81 14.71 2.41 25.73
N ARG A 82 14.78 3.69 25.34
CA ARG A 82 14.82 4.08 23.93
C ARG A 82 16.02 3.47 23.21
N LEU A 83 15.76 2.84 22.07
CA LEU A 83 16.80 2.45 21.12
C LEU A 83 16.75 3.42 19.94
N ALA A 84 17.93 3.90 19.52
CA ALA A 84 18.03 4.85 18.42
C ALA A 84 17.57 4.26 17.08
N GLU A 85 17.72 2.95 16.90
CA GLU A 85 17.35 2.23 15.68
C GLU A 85 15.88 1.77 15.65
N SER A 86 15.11 1.99 16.72
CA SER A 86 13.70 1.62 16.75
C SER A 86 12.89 2.41 15.72
N ARG A 87 11.96 1.74 15.03
CA ARG A 87 11.04 2.38 14.05
C ARG A 87 10.02 3.30 14.72
N CYS A 88 9.64 2.95 15.93
CA CYS A 88 8.77 3.71 16.84
C CYS A 88 9.04 3.25 18.28
N HIS A 89 8.61 4.04 19.26
CA HIS A 89 8.95 3.81 20.67
C HIS A 89 7.74 3.39 21.51
N CYS A 90 8.06 2.68 22.59
CA CYS A 90 7.09 2.28 23.63
C CYS A 90 7.56 2.74 25.03
N SER A 91 8.45 3.73 25.06
CA SER A 91 8.97 4.38 26.26
C SER A 91 7.94 5.34 26.85
N ASP A 92 8.04 5.62 28.15
CA ASP A 92 7.05 6.44 28.87
C ASP A 92 6.92 7.87 28.34
N ASP A 93 7.96 8.38 27.67
CA ASP A 93 8.03 9.72 27.09
C ASP A 93 7.62 9.79 25.61
N CYS A 94 7.30 8.66 24.95
CA CYS A 94 7.07 8.62 23.51
C CYS A 94 5.91 9.52 23.05
N LEU A 95 4.89 9.70 23.89
CA LEU A 95 3.73 10.53 23.56
C LEU A 95 4.13 12.01 23.50
N GLY A 96 5.00 12.45 24.41
CA GLY A 96 5.53 13.80 24.44
C GLY A 96 6.52 14.06 23.30
N ALA A 97 7.27 13.04 22.89
CA ALA A 97 8.19 13.10 21.77
C ALA A 97 7.50 12.97 20.39
N GLY A 98 6.25 12.50 20.34
CA GLY A 98 5.49 12.31 19.10
C GLY A 98 5.94 11.11 18.26
N ASP A 99 6.58 10.11 18.89
CA ASP A 99 7.21 8.96 18.21
C ASP A 99 6.74 7.59 18.73
N CYS A 100 5.66 7.54 19.51
CA CYS A 100 5.06 6.27 19.92
C CYS A 100 4.65 5.40 18.72
N CYS A 101 4.73 4.08 18.91
CA CYS A 101 4.00 3.16 18.04
C CYS A 101 2.49 3.42 18.12
N THR A 102 1.75 3.13 17.04
CA THR A 102 0.32 3.49 16.94
C THR A 102 -0.59 2.69 17.86
N ASN A 103 -0.12 1.54 18.34
CA ASN A 103 -0.83 0.69 19.31
C ASN A 103 -0.35 0.90 20.76
N PHE A 104 0.49 1.91 21.05
CA PHE A 104 1.05 2.14 22.38
C PHE A 104 -0.02 2.28 23.46
N LYS A 105 -1.03 3.13 23.24
CA LYS A 105 -2.11 3.33 24.23
C LYS A 105 -2.91 2.06 24.49
N HIS A 106 -3.13 1.27 23.45
CA HIS A 106 -3.82 0.00 23.57
C HIS A 106 -2.99 -1.02 24.38
N VAL A 107 -1.74 -1.25 23.96
CA VAL A 107 -0.90 -2.32 24.51
C VAL A 107 -0.34 -1.97 25.89
N CYS A 108 0.03 -0.71 26.11
CA CYS A 108 0.76 -0.27 27.30
C CYS A 108 -0.09 0.51 28.31
N GLN A 109 -1.24 1.07 27.90
CA GLN A 109 -2.12 1.87 28.77
C GLN A 109 -3.52 1.27 28.95
N GLY A 110 -3.82 0.15 28.28
CA GLY A 110 -5.10 -0.55 28.43
C GLY A 110 -6.28 0.12 27.73
N GLU A 111 -6.03 1.08 26.83
CA GLU A 111 -7.09 1.61 25.97
C GLU A 111 -7.54 0.55 24.94
N THR A 112 -8.71 0.74 24.34
CA THR A 112 -9.18 -0.07 23.22
C THR A 112 -8.51 0.35 21.91
N GLU A 113 -8.35 -0.58 20.96
CA GLU A 113 -8.04 -0.20 19.58
C GLU A 113 -9.21 0.55 18.94
N TRP A 114 -8.93 1.37 17.92
CA TRP A 114 -9.98 2.09 17.20
C TRP A 114 -11.04 1.12 16.65
N VAL A 115 -10.63 -0.02 16.11
CA VAL A 115 -11.58 -0.99 15.54
C VAL A 115 -12.53 -1.58 16.58
N ALA A 116 -12.12 -1.66 17.85
CA ALA A 116 -12.92 -2.21 18.94
C ALA A 116 -13.94 -1.23 19.53
N ASP A 117 -13.82 0.07 19.27
CA ASP A 117 -14.77 1.08 19.77
C ASP A 117 -16.16 0.96 19.12
N ASP A 118 -17.18 1.60 19.67
CA ASP A 118 -18.46 1.73 18.99
C ASP A 118 -18.39 2.77 17.85
N CYS A 119 -19.30 2.67 16.86
CA CYS A 119 -19.48 3.75 15.89
C CYS A 119 -19.96 5.02 16.61
N VAL A 120 -19.43 6.18 16.22
CA VAL A 120 -19.79 7.48 16.78
C VAL A 120 -20.49 8.31 15.71
N ASP A 121 -21.57 8.99 16.08
CA ASP A 121 -22.19 10.01 15.21
C ASP A 121 -21.28 11.26 15.16
N LEU A 122 -20.82 11.58 13.96
CA LEU A 122 -19.91 12.70 13.70
C LEU A 122 -20.63 13.93 13.12
N ALA A 123 -21.92 14.12 13.39
CA ALA A 123 -22.66 15.34 13.05
C ALA A 123 -21.99 16.63 13.57
N SER A 124 -21.17 16.55 14.62
CA SER A 124 -20.30 17.63 15.09
C SER A 124 -18.88 17.08 15.31
N PRO A 125 -17.92 17.39 14.42
CA PRO A 125 -16.58 16.83 14.49
C PRO A 125 -15.82 17.36 15.71
N LYS A 126 -14.96 16.52 16.28
CA LYS A 126 -14.10 16.88 17.42
C LYS A 126 -12.67 17.03 16.94
N CYS A 127 -12.28 18.28 16.68
CA CYS A 127 -10.93 18.64 16.28
C CYS A 127 -10.12 19.20 17.46
N PRO A 128 -8.84 18.83 17.60
CA PRO A 128 -7.93 19.52 18.49
C PRO A 128 -7.85 21.02 18.15
N ALA A 129 -7.63 21.87 19.15
CA ALA A 129 -7.71 23.34 19.00
C ALA A 129 -6.77 23.93 17.94
N ASN A 130 -5.69 23.22 17.61
CA ASN A 130 -4.74 23.63 16.57
C ASN A 130 -5.21 23.29 15.14
N PHE A 131 -6.36 22.63 14.94
CA PHE A 131 -6.95 22.36 13.62
C PHE A 131 -8.14 23.30 13.38
N LYS A 132 -7.94 24.31 12.52
CA LYS A 132 -8.98 25.28 12.15
C LYS A 132 -9.97 24.73 11.12
N LEU A 133 -9.51 23.82 10.28
CA LEU A 133 -10.27 23.12 9.26
C LEU A 133 -10.02 21.62 9.41
N GLN A 134 -11.04 20.80 9.10
CA GLN A 134 -10.88 19.36 9.04
C GLN A 134 -10.03 18.97 7.82
N PRO A 135 -8.89 18.28 8.02
CA PRO A 135 -8.11 17.80 6.89
C PRO A 135 -8.86 16.70 6.11
N LEU A 136 -8.46 16.51 4.85
CA LEU A 136 -8.94 15.44 3.99
C LEU A 136 -7.78 14.49 3.64
N LEU A 137 -7.94 13.20 3.95
CA LEU A 137 -7.04 12.14 3.54
C LEU A 137 -7.71 11.26 2.47
N LEU A 138 -7.11 11.27 1.28
CA LEU A 138 -7.46 10.39 0.18
C LEU A 138 -6.53 9.18 0.14
N ILE A 139 -7.05 8.00 0.45
CA ILE A 139 -6.31 6.74 0.48
C ILE A 139 -6.70 5.91 -0.73
N SER A 140 -5.72 5.44 -1.49
CA SER A 140 -5.94 4.47 -2.56
C SER A 140 -5.31 3.12 -2.23
N LEU A 141 -6.13 2.08 -2.34
CA LEU A 141 -5.75 0.68 -2.23
C LEU A 141 -5.85 0.06 -3.63
N ASP A 142 -4.72 -0.03 -4.33
CA ASP A 142 -4.66 -0.39 -5.76
C ASP A 142 -5.32 -1.75 -6.01
N GLY A 143 -6.19 -1.83 -7.01
CA GLY A 143 -6.86 -3.07 -7.38
C GLY A 143 -7.80 -3.65 -6.32
N LEU A 144 -8.18 -2.90 -5.28
CA LEU A 144 -9.19 -3.31 -4.29
C LEU A 144 -10.59 -3.38 -4.93
N ARG A 145 -10.84 -4.49 -5.61
CA ARG A 145 -12.14 -4.81 -6.20
C ARG A 145 -13.24 -4.75 -5.15
N ALA A 146 -14.34 -4.06 -5.47
CA ALA A 146 -15.50 -3.91 -4.58
C ALA A 146 -16.03 -5.23 -3.99
N GLU A 147 -15.96 -6.33 -4.74
CA GLU A 147 -16.40 -7.66 -4.28
C GLU A 147 -15.57 -8.18 -3.10
N TYR A 148 -14.31 -7.76 -2.93
CA TYR A 148 -13.49 -8.19 -1.79
C TYR A 148 -14.07 -7.74 -0.45
N GLN A 149 -14.64 -6.53 -0.39
CA GLN A 149 -15.33 -6.06 0.81
C GLN A 149 -16.65 -6.80 1.07
N GLN A 150 -17.29 -7.31 0.02
CA GLN A 150 -18.57 -8.02 0.14
C GLN A 150 -18.37 -9.47 0.59
N THR A 151 -17.33 -10.12 0.06
CA THR A 151 -17.06 -11.54 0.28
C THR A 151 -16.18 -11.79 1.51
N TRP A 152 -15.23 -10.90 1.78
CA TRP A 152 -14.17 -11.12 2.79
C TRP A 152 -14.22 -10.14 3.96
N SER A 153 -15.33 -9.44 4.19
CA SER A 153 -15.46 -8.41 5.25
C SER A 153 -14.99 -8.87 6.63
N SER A 154 -15.26 -10.13 7.01
CA SER A 154 -14.84 -10.69 8.31
C SER A 154 -13.32 -10.85 8.47
N LEU A 155 -12.57 -10.82 7.37
CA LEU A 155 -11.10 -10.87 7.36
C LEU A 155 -10.46 -9.48 7.34
N ILE A 156 -11.25 -8.44 7.08
CA ILE A 156 -10.80 -7.04 7.00
C ILE A 156 -11.65 -6.14 7.93
N PRO A 157 -11.63 -6.41 9.26
CA PRO A 157 -12.53 -5.76 10.20
C PRO A 157 -12.36 -4.23 10.27
N VAL A 158 -11.17 -3.68 10.00
CA VAL A 158 -10.95 -2.23 10.03
C VAL A 158 -11.67 -1.58 8.84
N LEU A 159 -11.47 -2.10 7.64
CA LEU A 159 -12.15 -1.64 6.43
C LEU A 159 -13.67 -1.85 6.53
N ASP A 160 -14.12 -2.97 7.10
CA ASP A 160 -15.55 -3.23 7.33
C ASP A 160 -16.16 -2.24 8.34
N LYS A 161 -15.41 -1.87 9.38
CA LYS A 161 -15.85 -0.82 10.31
C LYS A 161 -15.95 0.54 9.65
N LEU A 162 -14.96 0.93 8.84
CA LEU A 162 -15.03 2.19 8.07
C LEU A 162 -16.23 2.19 7.12
N ARG A 163 -16.54 1.04 6.50
CA ARG A 163 -17.71 0.84 5.64
C ARG A 163 -19.04 0.96 6.40
N THR A 164 -19.12 0.43 7.62
CA THR A 164 -20.37 0.35 8.41
C THR A 164 -20.63 1.58 9.27
N CYS A 165 -19.60 2.20 9.85
CA CYS A 165 -19.72 3.44 10.60
C CYS A 165 -19.68 4.69 9.70
N GLY A 166 -19.19 4.57 8.46
CA GLY A 166 -19.05 5.66 7.51
C GLY A 166 -20.10 5.65 6.40
N THR A 167 -19.75 6.28 5.27
CA THR A 167 -20.56 6.24 4.04
C THR A 167 -19.88 5.35 3.01
N SER A 168 -20.62 4.38 2.46
CA SER A 168 -20.10 3.46 1.44
C SER A 168 -21.11 3.23 0.32
N ALA A 169 -20.60 3.17 -0.90
CA ALA A 169 -21.35 2.71 -2.07
C ALA A 169 -21.03 1.24 -2.36
N PRO A 170 -21.94 0.46 -2.98
CA PRO A 170 -21.68 -0.94 -3.32
C PRO A 170 -20.46 -1.15 -4.22
N TYR A 171 -20.14 -0.16 -5.06
CA TYR A 171 -18.95 -0.06 -5.89
C TYR A 171 -18.76 1.38 -6.37
N MET A 172 -17.52 1.71 -6.76
CA MET A 172 -17.19 2.91 -7.54
C MET A 172 -16.84 2.49 -8.97
N GLN A 173 -17.42 3.15 -9.97
CA GLN A 173 -17.14 2.82 -11.36
C GLN A 173 -15.85 3.52 -11.84
N PRO A 174 -14.82 2.78 -12.29
CA PRO A 174 -13.62 3.37 -12.86
C PRO A 174 -13.90 4.00 -14.24
N VAL A 175 -13.04 4.92 -14.66
CA VAL A 175 -13.00 5.36 -16.06
C VAL A 175 -12.43 4.26 -16.95
N PHE A 176 -12.68 4.39 -18.25
CA PHE A 176 -12.06 3.51 -19.24
C PHE A 176 -10.73 4.11 -19.72
N PRO A 177 -9.66 3.31 -19.81
CA PRO A 177 -9.54 1.94 -19.33
C PRO A 177 -9.40 1.84 -17.81
N SER A 178 -9.73 0.67 -17.24
CA SER A 178 -9.61 0.40 -15.80
C SER A 178 -8.16 0.06 -15.42
N ILE A 179 -7.27 1.04 -15.54
CA ILE A 179 -5.81 0.95 -15.33
C ILE A 179 -5.36 2.04 -14.35
N THR A 180 -4.28 1.78 -13.62
CA THR A 180 -3.76 2.60 -12.51
C THR A 180 -3.60 4.09 -12.80
N PHE A 181 -2.73 4.51 -13.71
CA PHE A 181 -2.46 5.95 -13.91
C PHE A 181 -3.69 6.72 -14.42
N PRO A 182 -4.45 6.23 -15.42
CA PRO A 182 -5.67 6.89 -15.85
C PRO A 182 -6.67 7.13 -14.72
N ASN A 183 -6.96 6.10 -13.91
CA ASN A 183 -7.98 6.19 -12.87
C ASN A 183 -7.54 7.04 -11.67
N HIS A 184 -6.31 6.87 -11.18
CA HIS A 184 -5.80 7.72 -10.10
C HIS A 184 -5.76 9.20 -10.49
N TYR A 185 -5.37 9.50 -11.73
CA TYR A 185 -5.30 10.88 -12.19
C TYR A 185 -6.69 11.45 -12.51
N THR A 186 -7.63 10.61 -12.97
CA THR A 186 -9.06 10.94 -13.01
C THR A 186 -9.57 11.33 -11.63
N ILE A 187 -9.30 10.52 -10.59
CA ILE A 187 -9.74 10.82 -9.22
C ILE A 187 -9.17 12.18 -8.75
N ALA A 188 -7.91 12.46 -9.06
CA ALA A 188 -7.28 13.73 -8.68
C ALA A 188 -7.81 14.95 -9.46
N THR A 189 -8.38 14.78 -10.65
CA THR A 189 -8.72 15.90 -11.57
C THR A 189 -10.21 16.03 -11.87
N GLY A 190 -11.01 14.98 -11.66
CA GLY A 190 -12.40 14.89 -12.09
C GLY A 190 -12.59 14.78 -13.62
N MET A 191 -11.51 14.54 -14.37
CA MET A 191 -11.53 14.51 -15.84
C MET A 191 -11.51 13.08 -16.38
N TYR A 192 -12.02 12.85 -17.59
CA TYR A 192 -11.81 11.58 -18.30
C TYR A 192 -10.37 11.46 -18.84
N SER A 193 -9.93 10.22 -19.07
CA SER A 193 -8.62 9.88 -19.65
C SER A 193 -8.31 10.64 -20.94
N GLU A 194 -9.31 10.76 -21.83
CA GLU A 194 -9.16 11.50 -23.09
C GLU A 194 -8.90 13.00 -22.89
N SER A 195 -9.25 13.56 -21.74
CA SER A 195 -9.12 14.99 -21.42
C SER A 195 -7.88 15.30 -20.61
N HIS A 196 -7.57 14.50 -19.58
CA HIS A 196 -6.38 14.75 -18.74
C HIS A 196 -5.09 14.17 -19.34
N GLY A 197 -5.19 13.43 -20.44
CA GLY A 197 -4.06 13.05 -21.28
C GLY A 197 -3.34 11.76 -20.89
N LEU A 198 -3.60 11.18 -19.71
CA LEU A 198 -3.08 9.87 -19.31
C LEU A 198 -4.11 8.81 -19.71
N VAL A 199 -3.88 8.17 -20.86
CA VAL A 199 -4.87 7.25 -21.44
C VAL A 199 -4.58 5.78 -21.13
N ASP A 200 -3.33 5.46 -20.78
CA ASP A 200 -2.86 4.15 -20.30
C ASP A 200 -1.55 4.34 -19.50
N ASN A 201 -1.06 3.31 -18.81
CA ASN A 201 0.26 3.24 -18.18
C ASN A 201 1.41 3.23 -19.21
N LYS A 202 1.11 2.94 -20.48
CA LYS A 202 2.04 3.04 -21.63
C LYS A 202 1.32 3.70 -22.79
N MET A 203 1.90 4.75 -23.37
CA MET A 203 1.23 5.45 -24.48
C MET A 203 2.25 6.17 -25.36
N TYR A 204 1.89 6.41 -26.61
CA TYR A 204 2.70 7.19 -27.56
C TYR A 204 1.96 8.47 -27.96
N ASP A 205 2.66 9.60 -27.98
CA ASP A 205 2.13 10.86 -28.48
C ASP A 205 2.81 11.20 -29.82
N PRO A 206 2.07 11.21 -30.95
CA PRO A 206 2.66 11.44 -32.27
C PRO A 206 3.17 12.86 -32.49
N VAL A 207 2.70 13.85 -31.72
CA VAL A 207 3.18 15.24 -31.83
C VAL A 207 4.45 15.43 -31.02
N PHE A 208 4.55 14.77 -29.87
CA PHE A 208 5.79 14.76 -29.08
C PHE A 208 6.86 13.83 -29.64
N ASN A 209 6.43 12.88 -30.48
CA ASN A 209 7.24 11.78 -30.97
C ASN A 209 7.99 11.06 -29.84
N ALA A 210 7.25 10.70 -28.78
CA ALA A 210 7.80 10.10 -27.57
C ALA A 210 6.82 9.08 -26.97
N SER A 211 7.36 8.13 -26.21
CA SER A 211 6.59 7.10 -25.51
C SER A 211 6.68 7.29 -24.00
N PHE A 212 5.53 7.33 -23.35
CA PHE A 212 5.37 7.30 -21.91
C PHE A 212 5.37 5.86 -21.40
N SER A 213 6.05 5.60 -20.29
CA SER A 213 5.96 4.36 -19.52
C SER A 213 6.26 4.66 -18.05
N LEU A 214 5.67 3.91 -17.13
CA LEU A 214 5.98 4.05 -15.70
C LEU A 214 7.45 3.78 -15.35
N SER A 215 8.16 3.11 -16.26
CA SER A 215 9.55 2.69 -16.11
C SER A 215 10.57 3.60 -16.81
N ASN A 216 10.14 4.73 -17.41
CA ASN A 216 11.04 5.62 -18.14
C ASN A 216 10.92 7.07 -17.64
N ASP A 217 11.88 7.90 -18.04
CA ASP A 217 11.98 9.28 -17.58
C ASP A 217 10.84 10.18 -18.10
N GLU A 218 10.14 9.75 -19.16
CA GLU A 218 8.95 10.48 -19.65
C GLU A 218 7.82 10.51 -18.63
N LYS A 219 7.78 9.57 -17.67
CA LYS A 219 6.88 9.64 -16.52
C LYS A 219 6.96 10.98 -15.79
N SER A 220 8.16 11.55 -15.65
CA SER A 220 8.36 12.79 -14.91
C SER A 220 8.18 14.05 -15.76
N ASN A 221 7.81 13.92 -17.04
CA ASN A 221 7.67 15.05 -17.95
C ASN A 221 6.25 15.64 -17.88
N PRO A 222 6.08 16.91 -17.44
CA PRO A 222 4.75 17.50 -17.24
C PRO A 222 3.92 17.62 -18.51
N ARG A 223 4.51 17.51 -19.71
CA ARG A 223 3.78 17.54 -20.99
C ARG A 223 2.73 16.43 -21.15
N TRP A 224 2.83 15.36 -20.36
CA TRP A 224 1.85 14.26 -20.36
C TRP A 224 0.61 14.54 -19.52
N TYR A 225 0.71 15.46 -18.56
CA TYR A 225 -0.27 15.65 -17.49
C TYR A 225 -1.08 16.92 -17.75
N PHE A 226 -2.31 16.77 -18.21
CA PHE A 226 -3.22 17.89 -18.46
C PHE A 226 -4.23 18.07 -17.33
N GLY A 227 -4.88 19.23 -17.28
CA GLY A 227 -5.84 19.54 -16.23
C GLY A 227 -5.18 20.06 -14.95
N GLN A 228 -5.93 20.02 -13.85
CA GLN A 228 -5.48 20.53 -12.55
C GLN A 228 -5.79 19.50 -11.46
N PRO A 229 -4.77 18.83 -10.90
CA PRO A 229 -4.99 17.91 -9.81
C PRO A 229 -5.37 18.66 -8.52
N ILE A 230 -6.11 17.99 -7.64
CA ILE A 230 -6.70 18.57 -6.43
C ILE A 230 -5.68 19.21 -5.49
N TRP A 231 -4.44 18.69 -5.42
CA TRP A 231 -3.38 19.31 -4.62
C TRP A 231 -3.02 20.72 -5.13
N HIS A 232 -3.04 20.97 -6.44
CA HIS A 232 -2.87 22.34 -6.97
C HIS A 232 -4.12 23.18 -6.76
N THR A 233 -5.31 22.61 -6.91
CA THR A 233 -6.57 23.31 -6.58
C THR A 233 -6.60 23.79 -5.12
N ALA A 234 -6.08 22.98 -4.19
CA ALA A 234 -5.94 23.32 -2.78
C ALA A 234 -4.90 24.43 -2.58
N SER A 235 -3.68 24.28 -3.12
CA SER A 235 -2.62 25.30 -3.03
C SER A 235 -3.01 26.66 -3.60
N TYR A 236 -3.73 26.69 -4.73
CA TYR A 236 -4.23 27.94 -5.31
C TYR A 236 -5.29 28.64 -4.45
N GLN A 237 -5.90 27.93 -3.50
CA GLN A 237 -6.87 28.46 -2.54
C GLN A 237 -6.28 28.64 -1.13
N GLY A 238 -4.95 28.59 -0.99
CA GLY A 238 -4.25 28.85 0.26
C GLY A 238 -4.23 27.67 1.24
N LEU A 239 -4.57 26.46 0.79
CA LEU A 239 -4.46 25.22 1.56
C LEU A 239 -3.18 24.47 1.20
N ARG A 240 -2.65 23.67 2.12
CA ARG A 240 -1.40 22.91 1.90
C ARG A 240 -1.68 21.47 1.51
N ALA A 241 -0.88 20.87 0.63
CA ALA A 241 -1.05 19.50 0.17
C ALA A 241 0.18 18.61 0.44
N GLY A 242 -0.04 17.43 1.05
CA GLY A 242 0.98 16.45 1.37
C GLY A 242 0.69 15.10 0.73
N THR A 243 1.44 14.72 -0.30
CA THR A 243 1.15 13.50 -1.07
C THR A 243 2.14 12.39 -0.77
N TYR A 244 1.70 11.35 -0.06
CA TYR A 244 2.46 10.12 0.12
C TYR A 244 2.15 9.15 -1.01
N PHE A 245 2.78 9.43 -2.16
CA PHE A 245 2.56 8.78 -3.45
C PHE A 245 1.15 8.99 -4.01
N TRP A 246 1.12 9.46 -5.26
CA TRP A 246 -0.05 9.48 -6.13
C TRP A 246 0.42 9.71 -7.57
N PRO A 247 -0.13 9.05 -8.60
CA PRO A 247 0.22 9.35 -9.99
C PRO A 247 0.12 10.85 -10.32
N GLY A 248 1.25 11.45 -10.69
CA GLY A 248 1.38 12.87 -11.01
C GLY A 248 1.80 13.78 -9.85
N SER A 249 1.82 13.30 -8.60
CA SER A 249 2.27 14.10 -7.45
C SER A 249 3.78 14.37 -7.42
N ASP A 250 4.56 13.51 -8.08
CA ASP A 250 6.00 13.65 -8.29
C ASP A 250 6.34 14.28 -9.65
N VAL A 251 5.41 15.04 -10.23
CA VAL A 251 5.58 15.76 -11.51
C VAL A 251 5.26 17.25 -11.34
N LYS A 252 6.08 18.12 -11.95
CA LYS A 252 5.89 19.59 -11.93
C LYS A 252 4.74 20.06 -12.82
N ILE A 253 3.51 19.63 -12.53
CA ILE A 253 2.31 19.97 -13.30
C ILE A 253 2.05 21.48 -13.13
N ASN A 254 1.81 22.21 -14.23
CA ASN A 254 1.67 23.67 -14.22
C ASN A 254 2.83 24.40 -13.50
N GLY A 255 4.03 23.81 -13.47
CA GLY A 255 5.24 24.41 -12.93
C GLY A 255 5.47 24.19 -11.43
N SER A 256 4.57 23.51 -10.71
CA SER A 256 4.68 23.29 -9.26
C SER A 256 4.50 21.82 -8.85
N PHE A 257 4.94 21.51 -7.64
CA PHE A 257 4.63 20.27 -6.91
C PHE A 257 3.61 20.56 -5.80
N PRO A 258 3.03 19.51 -5.16
CA PRO A 258 2.44 19.65 -3.82
C PRO A 258 3.44 20.25 -2.81
N ASP A 259 2.95 20.85 -1.73
CA ASP A 259 3.78 21.43 -0.66
C ASP A 259 4.75 20.40 -0.04
N ILE A 260 4.29 19.15 0.10
CA ILE A 260 5.11 18.02 0.49
C ILE A 260 4.81 16.88 -0.49
N ASN A 261 5.83 16.39 -1.18
CA ASN A 261 5.72 15.23 -2.06
C ASN A 261 6.93 14.30 -1.93
N LEU A 262 6.76 13.06 -2.40
CA LEU A 262 7.80 12.04 -2.39
C LEU A 262 7.88 11.40 -3.76
N ASP A 263 9.10 11.19 -4.24
CA ASP A 263 9.35 10.39 -5.45
C ASP A 263 8.90 8.95 -5.20
N TYR A 264 8.12 8.39 -6.13
CA TYR A 264 7.59 7.05 -5.98
C TYR A 264 8.68 6.00 -5.74
N ASN A 265 8.56 5.27 -4.64
CA ASN A 265 9.40 4.13 -4.33
C ASN A 265 8.57 3.02 -3.67
N GLY A 266 8.10 2.07 -4.47
CA GLY A 266 7.31 0.92 -4.01
C GLY A 266 8.05 -0.06 -3.10
N LYS A 267 9.33 0.18 -2.77
CA LYS A 267 10.07 -0.61 -1.76
C LYS A 267 9.85 -0.09 -0.34
N ILE A 268 9.31 1.12 -0.17
CA ILE A 268 9.04 1.68 1.16
C ILE A 268 7.88 0.89 1.79
N PRO A 269 8.07 0.30 3.00
CA PRO A 269 7.03 -0.42 3.73
C PRO A 269 5.79 0.45 3.98
N PHE A 270 4.62 -0.15 3.99
CA PHE A 270 3.35 0.57 4.13
C PHE A 270 3.22 1.28 5.48
N GLU A 271 3.75 0.65 6.53
CA GLU A 271 3.80 1.20 7.88
C GLU A 271 4.63 2.48 7.91
N GLU A 272 5.77 2.52 7.23
CA GLU A 272 6.59 3.74 7.14
C GLU A 272 5.83 4.90 6.46
N ARG A 273 4.98 4.59 5.47
CA ARG A 273 4.09 5.58 4.82
C ARG A 273 3.08 6.15 5.81
N VAL A 274 2.39 5.26 6.54
CA VAL A 274 1.42 5.63 7.58
C VAL A 274 2.06 6.47 8.68
N PHE A 275 3.21 6.06 9.21
CA PHE A 275 3.90 6.80 10.27
C PHE A 275 4.38 8.18 9.80
N THR A 276 4.84 8.29 8.56
CA THR A 276 5.23 9.59 8.00
C THR A 276 4.03 10.51 7.85
N LEU A 277 2.88 9.99 7.40
CA LEU A 277 1.64 10.76 7.33
C LEU A 277 1.19 11.24 8.73
N LEU A 278 1.25 10.37 9.74
CA LEU A 278 0.96 10.74 11.13
C LEU A 278 1.92 11.80 11.67
N LYS A 279 3.19 11.80 11.23
CA LYS A 279 4.14 12.89 11.53
C LYS A 279 3.76 14.19 10.83
N TRP A 280 3.34 14.14 9.57
CA TRP A 280 2.86 15.33 8.86
C TRP A 280 1.64 15.96 9.53
N LEU A 281 0.72 15.16 10.08
CA LEU A 281 -0.43 15.65 10.86
C LEU A 281 -0.04 16.35 12.17
N GLN A 282 1.18 16.11 12.67
CA GLN A 282 1.70 16.75 13.88
C GLN A 282 2.52 18.02 13.59
N LEU A 283 2.72 18.37 12.32
CA LEU A 283 3.42 19.60 11.95
C LEU A 283 2.70 20.85 12.50
N PRO A 284 3.45 21.95 12.71
CA PRO A 284 2.88 23.27 13.00
C PRO A 284 1.83 23.68 11.96
N ASP A 285 0.85 24.49 12.36
CA ASP A 285 -0.30 24.90 11.53
C ASP A 285 0.11 25.51 10.17
N ASN A 286 1.22 26.25 10.13
CA ASN A 286 1.74 26.89 8.92
C ASN A 286 2.49 25.92 7.97
N GLU A 287 2.82 24.72 8.43
CA GLU A 287 3.56 23.71 7.65
C GLU A 287 2.71 22.48 7.32
N ARG A 288 1.73 22.19 8.17
CA ARG A 288 0.86 21.02 8.07
C ARG A 288 -0.05 21.06 6.83
N PRO A 289 -0.14 19.97 6.06
CA PRO A 289 -1.11 19.87 4.98
C PRO A 289 -2.57 19.84 5.46
N ASP A 290 -3.48 20.35 4.63
CA ASP A 290 -4.92 20.21 4.76
C ASP A 290 -5.46 19.07 3.90
N PHE A 291 -4.77 18.77 2.79
CA PHE A 291 -5.08 17.66 1.89
C PHE A 291 -3.92 16.66 1.87
N PHE A 292 -4.25 15.39 2.02
CA PHE A 292 -3.29 14.29 2.06
C PHE A 292 -3.65 13.21 1.04
N THR A 293 -2.61 12.58 0.47
CA THR A 293 -2.79 11.30 -0.23
C THR A 293 -1.95 10.20 0.41
N LEU A 294 -2.47 8.97 0.36
CA LEU A 294 -1.75 7.75 0.70
C LEU A 294 -2.07 6.69 -0.34
N TYR A 295 -1.04 6.10 -0.94
CA TYR A 295 -1.19 5.02 -1.92
C TYR A 295 -0.49 3.75 -1.45
N LEU A 296 -1.19 2.61 -1.54
CA LEU A 296 -0.67 1.26 -1.32
C LEU A 296 -0.88 0.40 -2.58
N GLU A 297 0.15 -0.31 -3.01
CA GLU A 297 0.17 -1.16 -4.22
C GLU A 297 -0.63 -2.47 -4.07
N GLU A 298 -1.06 -2.79 -2.85
CA GLU A 298 -1.87 -3.97 -2.57
C GLU A 298 -3.35 -3.57 -2.42
N PRO A 299 -4.29 -4.45 -2.80
CA PRO A 299 -4.10 -5.85 -3.19
C PRO A 299 -3.75 -6.14 -4.66
N ASP A 300 -3.52 -5.12 -5.51
CA ASP A 300 -3.28 -5.35 -6.95
C ASP A 300 -2.07 -6.24 -7.24
N LYS A 301 -0.93 -5.98 -6.58
CA LYS A 301 0.30 -6.76 -6.78
C LYS A 301 0.11 -8.25 -6.48
N SER A 302 -0.56 -8.59 -5.39
CA SER A 302 -0.89 -9.98 -5.06
C SER A 302 -1.98 -10.54 -5.96
N GLY A 303 -2.95 -9.72 -6.38
CA GLY A 303 -3.90 -10.04 -7.44
C GLY A 303 -3.23 -10.44 -8.77
N HIS A 304 -2.13 -9.78 -9.14
CA HIS A 304 -1.31 -10.13 -10.31
C HIS A 304 -0.59 -11.45 -10.15
N SER A 305 0.02 -11.63 -8.99
CA SER A 305 0.92 -12.75 -8.74
C SER A 305 0.17 -14.06 -8.54
N PHE A 306 -0.98 -14.00 -7.87
CA PHE A 306 -1.71 -15.20 -7.40
C PHE A 306 -3.14 -15.29 -7.95
N GLY A 307 -3.67 -14.23 -8.54
CA GLY A 307 -5.05 -14.16 -9.03
C GLY A 307 -6.04 -13.65 -7.97
N PRO A 308 -7.25 -13.26 -8.40
CA PRO A 308 -8.22 -12.55 -7.57
C PRO A 308 -8.94 -13.40 -6.51
N VAL A 309 -8.66 -14.71 -6.44
CA VAL A 309 -9.19 -15.64 -5.42
C VAL A 309 -8.07 -16.61 -5.07
N SER A 310 -7.26 -16.27 -4.08
CA SER A 310 -6.04 -17.01 -3.71
C SER A 310 -5.65 -16.73 -2.25
N GLY A 311 -4.85 -17.63 -1.65
CA GLY A 311 -4.32 -17.42 -0.30
C GLY A 311 -3.45 -16.16 -0.21
N GLY A 312 -2.57 -15.94 -1.19
CA GLY A 312 -1.71 -14.74 -1.24
C GLY A 312 -2.50 -13.43 -1.36
N LEU A 313 -3.64 -13.42 -2.07
CA LEU A 313 -4.52 -12.26 -2.06
C LEU A 313 -5.17 -12.03 -0.68
N ILE A 314 -5.61 -13.08 -0.01
CA ILE A 314 -6.18 -12.96 1.34
C ILE A 314 -5.14 -12.39 2.32
N GLU A 315 -3.89 -12.87 2.26
CA GLU A 315 -2.78 -12.32 3.04
C GLU A 315 -2.52 -10.83 2.74
N ALA A 316 -2.60 -10.42 1.48
CA ALA A 316 -2.46 -9.01 1.11
C ALA A 316 -3.62 -8.15 1.64
N LEU A 317 -4.86 -8.64 1.56
CA LEU A 317 -6.04 -7.94 2.09
C LEU A 317 -5.95 -7.76 3.61
N THR A 318 -5.60 -8.81 4.35
CA THR A 318 -5.44 -8.72 5.81
C THR A 318 -4.25 -7.84 6.20
N GLY A 319 -3.16 -7.86 5.43
CA GLY A 319 -2.01 -6.98 5.62
C GLY A 319 -2.36 -5.50 5.43
N VAL A 320 -3.10 -5.17 4.36
CA VAL A 320 -3.60 -3.81 4.12
C VAL A 320 -4.57 -3.37 5.23
N ASP A 321 -5.49 -4.24 5.65
CA ASP A 321 -6.42 -3.93 6.74
C ASP A 321 -5.68 -3.61 8.05
N LYS A 322 -4.62 -4.37 8.37
CA LYS A 322 -3.75 -4.11 9.52
C LYS A 322 -3.07 -2.75 9.43
N VAL A 323 -2.54 -2.38 8.26
CA VAL A 323 -1.91 -1.06 8.03
C VAL A 323 -2.92 0.07 8.19
N ILE A 324 -4.14 -0.09 7.67
CA ILE A 324 -5.22 0.88 7.88
C ILE A 324 -5.62 0.93 9.36
N GLY A 325 -5.59 -0.19 10.07
CA GLY A 325 -5.76 -0.26 11.52
C GLY A 325 -4.72 0.57 12.27
N GLN A 326 -3.46 0.46 11.89
CA GLN A 326 -2.37 1.28 12.45
C GLN A 326 -2.59 2.77 12.19
N LEU A 327 -3.05 3.15 10.99
CA LEU A 327 -3.43 4.54 10.70
C LEU A 327 -4.55 5.02 11.63
N MET A 328 -5.65 4.26 11.73
CA MET A 328 -6.79 4.64 12.56
C MET A 328 -6.45 4.68 14.05
N ASN A 329 -5.64 3.76 14.54
CA ASN A 329 -5.10 3.78 15.90
C ASN A 329 -4.22 5.02 16.11
N GLY A 330 -3.33 5.35 15.18
CA GLY A 330 -2.52 6.57 15.23
C GLY A 330 -3.38 7.85 15.27
N LEU A 331 -4.40 7.93 14.42
CA LEU A 331 -5.37 9.04 14.45
C LEU A 331 -6.15 9.09 15.76
N LYS A 332 -6.47 7.94 16.38
CA LYS A 332 -7.08 7.88 17.71
C LYS A 332 -6.12 8.43 18.78
N GLN A 333 -4.85 8.02 18.77
CA GLN A 333 -3.84 8.52 19.71
C GLN A 333 -3.64 10.04 19.61
N LEU A 334 -3.75 10.60 18.40
CA LEU A 334 -3.65 12.04 18.14
C LEU A 334 -4.98 12.81 18.35
N ASN A 335 -6.06 12.14 18.76
CA ASN A 335 -7.42 12.71 18.85
C ASN A 335 -7.94 13.28 17.52
N LEU A 336 -7.53 12.72 16.39
CA LEU A 336 -7.92 13.13 15.03
C LEU A 336 -8.94 12.21 14.36
N HIS A 337 -9.16 11.00 14.88
CA HIS A 337 -10.13 10.04 14.34
C HIS A 337 -11.60 10.54 14.28
N GLN A 338 -11.96 11.60 15.00
CA GLN A 338 -13.27 12.28 14.96
C GLN A 338 -13.20 13.68 14.32
N CYS A 339 -12.06 14.03 13.73
CA CYS A 339 -11.81 15.32 13.07
C CYS A 339 -11.53 15.15 11.58
N LEU A 340 -10.70 14.17 11.22
CA LEU A 340 -10.17 14.03 9.88
C LEU A 340 -11.18 13.35 8.93
N ASN A 341 -11.37 13.92 7.74
CA ASN A 341 -12.18 13.30 6.70
C ASN A 341 -11.34 12.29 5.93
N ILE A 342 -11.79 11.03 5.86
CA ILE A 342 -11.07 9.95 5.16
C ILE A 342 -11.91 9.48 3.99
N ILE A 343 -11.30 9.41 2.80
CA ILE A 343 -11.86 8.78 1.61
C ILE A 343 -10.95 7.61 1.24
N ILE A 344 -11.46 6.38 1.30
CA ILE A 344 -10.77 5.19 0.79
C ILE A 344 -11.37 4.83 -0.57
N VAL A 345 -10.50 4.71 -1.57
CA VAL A 345 -10.85 4.35 -2.95
C VAL A 345 -9.95 3.24 -3.47
N ALA A 346 -10.34 2.72 -4.62
CA ALA A 346 -9.50 1.93 -5.51
C ALA A 346 -9.60 2.54 -6.91
N ASP A 347 -8.55 2.40 -7.69
CA ASP A 347 -8.48 2.80 -9.08
C ASP A 347 -9.22 1.84 -10.02
N HIS A 348 -9.18 0.55 -9.74
CA HIS A 348 -9.90 -0.48 -10.48
C HIS A 348 -10.15 -1.75 -9.66
N GLY A 349 -10.85 -2.70 -10.28
CA GLY A 349 -10.98 -4.05 -9.74
C GLY A 349 -9.99 -5.02 -10.39
N ARG A 350 -10.26 -6.32 -10.20
CA ARG A 350 -9.43 -7.41 -10.70
C ARG A 350 -10.28 -8.53 -11.31
N ARG A 351 -9.77 -9.23 -12.32
CA ARG A 351 -10.45 -10.41 -12.87
C ARG A 351 -9.48 -11.58 -13.07
N LEU A 352 -10.04 -12.80 -13.03
CA LEU A 352 -9.29 -13.98 -13.39
C LEU A 352 -9.25 -14.10 -14.92
N ILE A 353 -8.03 -14.19 -15.45
CA ILE A 353 -7.79 -14.51 -16.85
C ILE A 353 -7.51 -16.00 -16.97
N ASN A 354 -8.27 -16.70 -17.81
CA ASN A 354 -7.93 -18.06 -18.18
C ASN A 354 -6.87 -18.03 -19.28
N GLN A 355 -5.70 -18.62 -19.05
CA GLN A 355 -4.60 -18.69 -20.03
C GLN A 355 -5.01 -19.38 -21.35
N LYS A 356 -6.06 -20.21 -21.34
CA LYS A 356 -6.64 -20.82 -22.55
C LYS A 356 -7.50 -19.85 -23.37
N ASN A 357 -7.94 -18.74 -22.79
CA ASN A 357 -8.79 -17.72 -23.40
C ASN A 357 -7.97 -16.59 -24.01
N GLN A 358 -6.99 -16.94 -24.85
CA GLN A 358 -6.16 -15.98 -25.56
C GLN A 358 -6.54 -15.96 -27.05
N MET A 359 -6.75 -14.77 -27.59
CA MET A 359 -6.86 -14.52 -29.02
C MET A 359 -5.63 -13.76 -29.50
N TYR A 360 -5.15 -14.05 -30.72
CA TYR A 360 -3.93 -13.45 -31.25
C TYR A 360 -4.19 -12.66 -32.53
N LEU A 361 -3.29 -11.74 -32.85
CA LEU A 361 -3.25 -11.07 -34.15
C LEU A 361 -3.02 -12.09 -35.28
N PRO A 362 -3.86 -12.12 -36.33
CA PRO A 362 -3.75 -13.08 -37.44
C PRO A 362 -2.62 -12.74 -38.42
N PHE A 363 -1.93 -11.60 -38.24
CA PHE A 363 -0.87 -11.15 -39.15
C PHE A 363 0.42 -10.80 -38.38
N PRO A 364 1.61 -11.15 -38.92
CA PRO A 364 2.88 -10.70 -38.40
C PRO A 364 3.08 -9.22 -38.76
N SER A 365 2.56 -8.31 -37.94
CA SER A 365 2.95 -6.89 -37.99
C SER A 365 4.23 -6.71 -37.19
N THR A 366 5.22 -5.97 -37.67
CA THR A 366 6.53 -5.72 -37.03
C THR A 366 6.55 -4.54 -36.06
N ASN A 367 5.57 -3.62 -36.13
CA ASN A 367 5.52 -2.38 -35.34
C ASN A 367 4.32 -2.32 -34.39
N LEU A 368 4.32 -3.16 -33.35
CA LEU A 368 3.32 -3.13 -32.27
C LEU A 368 4.03 -3.12 -30.92
N THR A 369 3.84 -2.09 -30.11
CA THR A 369 4.33 -2.10 -28.74
C THR A 369 3.50 -3.09 -27.91
N SER A 370 4.11 -4.18 -27.44
CA SER A 370 3.44 -5.13 -26.54
C SER A 370 3.50 -4.63 -25.09
N GLY A 371 2.37 -4.18 -24.55
CA GLY A 371 2.17 -4.03 -23.10
C GLY A 371 1.90 -5.38 -22.44
N GLN A 372 2.34 -5.54 -21.18
CA GLN A 372 2.11 -6.76 -20.41
C GLN A 372 0.66 -6.84 -19.91
N GLN A 373 0.17 -8.08 -19.91
CA GLN A 373 -0.92 -8.70 -19.17
C GLN A 373 -1.53 -7.89 -18.00
N MET A 374 -2.67 -7.22 -18.22
CA MET A 374 -3.51 -6.61 -17.18
C MET A 374 -4.99 -6.59 -17.60
N ASP A 375 -5.87 -6.65 -16.60
CA ASP A 375 -7.32 -6.82 -16.73
C ASP A 375 -7.99 -5.64 -17.44
N LEU A 376 -8.79 -5.95 -18.48
CA LEU A 376 -9.49 -4.97 -19.33
C LEU A 376 -8.56 -4.02 -20.09
N PHE A 377 -7.78 -4.60 -21.01
CA PHE A 377 -7.08 -3.85 -22.04
C PHE A 377 -8.04 -2.95 -22.85
N PRO A 378 -7.77 -1.64 -23.01
CA PRO A 378 -7.69 -1.13 -24.36
C PRO A 378 -6.45 -1.83 -24.95
N ILE A 379 -6.63 -2.48 -26.09
CA ILE A 379 -5.45 -2.98 -26.77
C ILE A 379 -4.65 -1.75 -27.19
N ASP A 380 -3.49 -1.58 -26.55
CA ASP A 380 -2.44 -0.71 -27.05
C ASP A 380 -2.07 -1.18 -28.46
N LEU A 381 -2.65 -0.44 -29.39
CA LEU A 381 -1.93 0.32 -30.39
C LEU A 381 -1.17 -0.42 -31.48
N VAL A 382 -1.96 -0.61 -32.51
CA VAL A 382 -1.60 -0.87 -33.89
C VAL A 382 -1.19 0.47 -34.52
N LEU A 383 0.12 0.78 -34.59
CA LEU A 383 0.64 1.62 -35.67
C LEU A 383 0.56 0.79 -36.93
N ILE A 384 -0.59 0.84 -37.59
CA ILE A 384 -0.65 0.36 -38.95
C ILE A 384 -1.24 1.46 -39.79
N ASP A 385 -0.53 1.79 -40.85
CA ASP A 385 -1.01 2.45 -42.07
C ASP A 385 -2.13 1.63 -42.78
N GLN A 386 -2.84 0.82 -42.01
CA GLN A 386 -3.87 -0.14 -42.38
C GLN A 386 -4.88 -0.25 -41.21
N LYS A 387 -5.34 0.88 -40.66
CA LYS A 387 -6.48 0.93 -39.71
C LYS A 387 -7.65 0.06 -40.17
N TYR A 388 -7.87 0.04 -41.48
CA TYR A 388 -8.89 -0.79 -42.12
C TYR A 388 -8.55 -2.28 -42.15
N VAL A 389 -7.28 -2.69 -42.26
CA VAL A 389 -6.89 -4.11 -42.25
C VAL A 389 -7.10 -4.74 -40.87
N VAL A 390 -6.82 -4.03 -39.77
CA VAL A 390 -7.13 -4.56 -38.44
C VAL A 390 -8.63 -4.52 -38.18
N PHE A 391 -9.31 -3.42 -38.49
CA PHE A 391 -10.75 -3.32 -38.30
C PHE A 391 -11.50 -4.40 -39.10
N LEU A 392 -11.28 -4.50 -40.41
CA LEU A 392 -11.90 -5.51 -41.29
C LEU A 392 -11.34 -6.92 -41.05
N GLY A 393 -10.11 -7.02 -40.54
CA GLY A 393 -9.45 -8.28 -40.19
C GLY A 393 -10.09 -8.99 -39.00
N PHE A 394 -10.78 -8.26 -38.13
CA PHE A 394 -11.48 -8.83 -36.96
C PHE A 394 -12.99 -8.67 -36.98
N GLN A 395 -13.55 -7.90 -37.89
CA GLN A 395 -15.00 -7.76 -37.96
C GLN A 395 -15.66 -9.07 -38.42
N CYS A 396 -16.48 -9.65 -37.54
CA CYS A 396 -17.34 -10.81 -37.82
C CYS A 396 -16.63 -12.04 -38.42
N LYS A 397 -15.39 -12.34 -37.99
CA LYS A 397 -14.61 -13.46 -38.57
C LYS A 397 -15.04 -14.85 -38.09
N LYS A 398 -15.56 -14.95 -36.87
CA LYS A 398 -16.00 -16.22 -36.28
C LYS A 398 -17.32 -16.03 -35.55
N ASN A 399 -18.20 -17.02 -35.62
CA ASN A 399 -19.37 -17.05 -34.76
C ASN A 399 -18.92 -17.16 -33.29
N GLY A 400 -19.52 -16.38 -32.39
CA GLY A 400 -19.16 -16.34 -30.97
C GLY A 400 -17.82 -15.66 -30.65
N GLN A 401 -17.27 -14.85 -31.56
CA GLN A 401 -16.02 -14.09 -31.37
C GLN A 401 -16.02 -13.28 -30.06
N LYS A 402 -14.88 -13.29 -29.36
CA LYS A 402 -14.72 -12.73 -28.01
C LYS A 402 -14.01 -11.38 -27.99
N VAL A 403 -13.71 -10.85 -29.18
CA VAL A 403 -13.09 -9.54 -29.39
C VAL A 403 -13.88 -8.78 -30.44
N LYS A 404 -14.06 -7.48 -30.25
CA LYS A 404 -14.78 -6.62 -31.19
C LYS A 404 -13.94 -5.38 -31.49
N PRO A 405 -13.47 -5.19 -32.74
CA PRO A 405 -12.75 -3.99 -33.13
C PRO A 405 -13.71 -2.80 -33.26
N TYR A 406 -13.21 -1.62 -32.94
CA TYR A 406 -13.89 -0.34 -33.09
C TYR A 406 -12.89 0.68 -33.64
N LEU A 407 -13.35 1.52 -34.56
CA LEU A 407 -12.72 2.82 -34.73
C LEU A 407 -12.99 3.64 -33.47
N LYS A 408 -12.02 4.41 -32.95
CA LYS A 408 -12.19 5.12 -31.67
C LYS A 408 -13.46 5.99 -31.61
N ASN A 409 -13.81 6.64 -32.71
CA ASN A 409 -15.02 7.46 -32.82
C ASN A 409 -16.34 6.67 -32.71
N HIS A 410 -16.30 5.36 -32.96
CA HIS A 410 -17.42 4.42 -32.88
C HIS A 410 -17.45 3.62 -31.57
N LEU A 411 -16.48 3.82 -30.67
CA LEU A 411 -16.58 3.27 -29.33
C LEU A 411 -17.86 3.76 -28.63
N PRO A 412 -18.47 2.94 -27.77
CA PRO A 412 -19.61 3.38 -26.96
C PRO A 412 -19.30 4.69 -26.25
N LYS A 413 -20.12 5.72 -26.49
CA LYS A 413 -19.86 7.09 -26.00
C LYS A 413 -19.69 7.18 -24.48
N ARG A 414 -20.34 6.30 -23.73
CA ARG A 414 -20.18 6.16 -22.27
C ARG A 414 -18.75 5.91 -21.79
N PHE A 415 -17.83 5.51 -22.68
CA PHE A 415 -16.42 5.34 -22.32
C PHE A 415 -15.62 6.63 -22.33
N HIS A 416 -16.07 7.68 -23.05
CA HIS A 416 -15.32 8.94 -23.18
C HIS A 416 -13.83 8.69 -23.50
N TYR A 417 -13.60 7.88 -24.55
CA TYR A 417 -12.28 7.37 -24.91
C TYR A 417 -12.03 7.46 -26.42
N ALA A 418 -12.05 8.67 -26.96
CA ALA A 418 -11.78 8.92 -28.38
C ALA A 418 -11.07 10.28 -28.63
N ASN A 419 -11.33 11.29 -27.80
CA ASN A 419 -10.90 12.67 -28.00
C ASN A 419 -9.47 12.94 -27.48
N SER A 420 -8.53 12.09 -27.84
CA SER A 420 -7.11 12.32 -27.59
C SER A 420 -6.30 11.76 -28.75
N ARG A 421 -5.26 12.49 -29.15
CA ARG A 421 -4.30 12.01 -30.16
C ARG A 421 -3.44 10.85 -29.65
N ARG A 422 -3.41 10.66 -28.33
CA ARG A 422 -2.75 9.53 -27.66
C ARG A 422 -3.63 8.28 -27.67
N ILE A 423 -4.92 8.41 -28.00
CA ILE A 423 -5.85 7.30 -28.23
C ILE A 423 -5.92 7.03 -29.73
N GLU A 424 -5.89 5.77 -30.06
CA GLU A 424 -5.45 5.36 -31.37
C GLU A 424 -6.62 4.90 -32.20
N ASP A 425 -6.45 4.98 -33.51
CA ASP A 425 -7.61 5.00 -34.40
C ASP A 425 -8.44 3.73 -34.34
N VAL A 426 -7.83 2.61 -33.92
CA VAL A 426 -8.49 1.33 -33.71
C VAL A 426 -8.28 0.86 -32.27
N SER A 427 -9.38 0.64 -31.56
CA SER A 427 -9.40 -0.04 -30.27
C SER A 427 -10.13 -1.36 -30.42
N VAL A 428 -9.85 -2.33 -29.56
CA VAL A 428 -10.53 -3.62 -29.57
C VAL A 428 -11.07 -3.88 -28.17
N ILE A 429 -12.37 -4.15 -28.08
CA ILE A 429 -13.03 -4.51 -26.83
C ILE A 429 -13.03 -6.04 -26.70
N VAL A 430 -12.59 -6.53 -25.54
CA VAL A 430 -12.50 -7.96 -25.25
C VAL A 430 -13.61 -8.35 -24.27
N ASN A 431 -14.23 -9.52 -24.49
CA ASN A 431 -15.24 -10.06 -23.59
C ASN A 431 -14.61 -10.40 -22.23
N PRO A 432 -15.39 -10.33 -21.12
CA PRO A 432 -14.87 -10.63 -19.79
C PRO A 432 -14.19 -12.01 -19.70
N GLY A 433 -12.97 -12.06 -19.14
CA GLY A 433 -12.20 -13.30 -18.95
C GLY A 433 -11.44 -13.80 -20.19
N TRP A 434 -11.35 -12.96 -21.23
CA TRP A 434 -10.52 -13.20 -22.41
C TRP A 434 -9.40 -12.18 -22.51
N LEU A 435 -8.32 -12.58 -23.17
CA LEU A 435 -7.21 -11.71 -23.55
C LEU A 435 -7.04 -11.66 -25.06
N PHE A 436 -6.51 -10.53 -25.50
CA PHE A 436 -6.05 -10.34 -26.87
C PHE A 436 -4.59 -9.91 -26.85
N GLU A 437 -3.73 -10.70 -27.48
CA GLU A 437 -2.29 -10.48 -27.50
C GLU A 437 -1.76 -10.44 -28.94
N ARG A 438 -0.58 -9.85 -29.13
CA ARG A 438 0.07 -9.82 -30.44
C ARG A 438 0.52 -11.20 -30.90
N TYR A 439 1.14 -11.97 -30.00
CA TYR A 439 1.66 -13.31 -30.28
C TYR A 439 1.43 -14.23 -29.09
N ARG A 440 1.48 -15.54 -29.34
CA ARG A 440 1.51 -16.55 -28.28
C ARG A 440 2.87 -16.51 -27.59
N PHE A 441 2.93 -16.01 -26.35
CA PHE A 441 4.12 -16.19 -25.51
C PHE A 441 4.31 -17.69 -25.25
N LYS A 442 5.27 -18.33 -25.93
CA LYS A 442 5.83 -19.59 -25.45
C LYS A 442 6.65 -19.22 -24.21
N LYS A 443 6.19 -19.58 -23.01
CA LYS A 443 7.09 -19.68 -21.85
C LYS A 443 8.23 -20.61 -22.27
N LEU A 444 9.44 -20.06 -22.43
CA LEU A 444 10.64 -20.88 -22.37
C LEU A 444 10.61 -21.49 -20.96
N HIS A 445 10.35 -22.79 -20.89
CA HIS A 445 10.67 -23.56 -19.70
C HIS A 445 12.16 -23.30 -19.41
N PRO A 446 12.55 -22.87 -18.20
CA PRO A 446 13.93 -23.10 -17.77
C PRO A 446 14.12 -24.61 -17.83
N ALA A 447 15.01 -25.05 -18.70
CA ALA A 447 15.54 -26.40 -18.60
C ALA A 447 16.42 -26.42 -17.33
N LEU A 448 16.10 -27.38 -16.46
CA LEU A 448 16.82 -27.83 -15.26
C LEU A 448 16.70 -26.95 -14.02
#